data_AF-A0A6M0L1L6-F1
#
_entry.id   AF-A0A6M0L1L6-F1
#
_cell.length_a   1.000
_cell.length_b   1.000
_cell.length_c   1.000
_cell.angle_alpha   90.00
_cell.angle_beta   90.00
_cell.angle_gamma   90.00
#
_symmetry.space_group_name_H-M   'P 1'
#
loop_
_entity.id
_entity.type
_entity.pdbx_description
1 polymer ?
#
loop_
_entity_poly.entity_id
_entity_poly.type
_entity_poly.pdbx_seq_one_letter_code
_entity_poly.pdbx_strand_id
1 'polypeptide(L)'
;NQKEMLGVKKIESIFPEYYILKLKKFDDNAKDGLDEWIYFLKNAKIKDSFTAKGIKKAQKEFDVINLKKEERIAYSEYQSNLHYEASMIFSSYGVGKLEGMKEERENSEKKIKQEKKKRERDIAKNLLDILDVETISIKTGLTIEEVEGLKKRAINLYGKNDFMNIP
;
A
#
# COMPACT_ATOMS: atom_id res chain seq x y z
N ASN A 1 2.02 -46.64 5.98
CA ASN A 1 2.83 -46.69 7.22
C ASN A 1 3.04 -45.28 7.76
N GLN A 2 2.55 -44.99 8.97
CA GLN A 2 2.47 -43.64 9.57
C GLN A 2 3.83 -42.90 9.67
N LYS A 3 4.96 -43.64 9.63
CA LYS A 3 6.33 -43.11 9.59
C LYS A 3 6.68 -42.36 8.30
N GLU A 4 6.20 -42.83 7.14
CA GLU A 4 6.57 -42.26 5.83
C GLU A 4 5.79 -40.97 5.52
N MET A 5 4.60 -40.80 6.09
CA MET A 5 3.77 -39.61 5.87
C MET A 5 4.20 -38.37 6.68
N LEU A 6 4.97 -38.55 7.76
CA LEU A 6 5.33 -37.45 8.68
C LEU A 6 6.81 -37.06 8.66
N GLY A 7 7.65 -37.75 7.85
CA GLY A 7 9.06 -37.40 7.70
C GLY A 7 9.94 -37.55 8.96
N VAL A 8 9.48 -38.31 9.96
CA VAL A 8 10.18 -38.48 11.25
C VAL A 8 10.82 -39.86 11.37
N LYS A 9 12.12 -39.89 11.72
CA LYS A 9 12.95 -41.12 11.80
C LYS A 9 12.62 -42.05 12.99
N LYS A 10 11.97 -41.54 14.05
CA LYS A 10 11.60 -42.32 15.25
C LYS A 10 10.14 -42.05 15.66
N ILE A 11 9.40 -43.09 16.04
CA ILE A 11 8.00 -43.00 16.51
C ILE A 11 7.91 -42.17 17.80
N GLU A 12 8.97 -42.16 18.60
CA GLU A 12 9.08 -41.39 19.86
C GLU A 12 8.86 -39.89 19.64
N SER A 13 9.20 -39.36 18.46
CA SER A 13 9.01 -37.95 18.10
C SER A 13 7.57 -37.58 17.73
N ILE A 14 6.66 -38.55 17.68
CA ILE A 14 5.26 -38.38 17.31
C ILE A 14 4.40 -38.14 18.57
N PHE A 15 4.89 -38.52 19.74
CA PHE A 15 4.17 -38.36 21.01
C PHE A 15 4.62 -37.10 21.75
N PRO A 16 3.71 -36.30 22.29
CA PRO A 16 4.07 -35.15 23.11
C PRO A 16 4.75 -35.59 24.42
N GLU A 17 5.86 -34.96 24.76
CA GLU A 17 6.49 -35.08 26.08
C GLU A 17 5.73 -34.22 27.09
N TYR A 18 5.20 -34.83 28.15
CA TYR A 18 4.52 -34.14 29.24
C TYR A 18 5.44 -33.99 30.44
N TYR A 19 5.69 -32.75 30.86
CA TYR A 19 6.42 -32.43 32.08
C TYR A 19 5.43 -32.19 33.23
N ILE A 20 5.47 -33.04 34.26
CA ILE A 20 4.65 -32.86 35.47
C ILE A 20 5.46 -32.06 36.50
N LEU A 21 5.10 -30.80 36.69
CA LEU A 21 5.76 -29.90 37.63
C LEU A 21 5.09 -29.95 39.02
N LYS A 22 5.86 -30.31 40.05
CA LYS A 22 5.38 -30.32 41.45
C LYS A 22 5.64 -28.98 42.14
N LEU A 23 4.78 -27.99 41.85
CA LEU A 23 4.93 -26.62 42.33
C LEU A 23 5.00 -26.47 43.86
N LYS A 24 4.38 -27.37 44.64
CA LYS A 24 4.39 -27.32 46.12
C LYS A 24 5.77 -27.55 46.74
N LYS A 25 6.70 -28.16 46.03
CA LYS A 25 8.07 -28.42 46.52
C LYS A 25 9.08 -27.35 46.10
N PHE A 26 8.63 -26.33 45.37
CA PHE A 26 9.48 -25.22 44.95
C PHE A 26 9.70 -24.25 46.11
N ASP A 27 10.96 -23.92 46.39
CA ASP A 27 11.43 -23.12 47.54
C ASP A 27 11.35 -21.60 47.30
N ASP A 28 10.69 -21.17 46.22
CA ASP A 28 10.52 -19.78 45.80
C ASP A 28 11.84 -19.06 45.44
N ASN A 29 12.95 -19.80 45.32
CA ASN A 29 14.25 -19.30 44.94
C ASN A 29 14.52 -19.53 43.46
N ALA A 30 14.18 -18.55 42.63
CA ALA A 30 14.40 -18.62 41.19
C ALA A 30 15.87 -18.34 40.83
N LYS A 31 16.59 -19.35 40.32
CA LYS A 31 18.01 -19.24 39.95
C LYS A 31 18.23 -19.25 38.44
N ASP A 32 17.33 -19.89 37.70
CA ASP A 32 17.38 -19.96 36.25
C ASP A 32 16.03 -19.60 35.60
N GLY A 33 15.99 -19.54 34.27
CA GLY A 33 14.79 -19.15 33.56
C GLY A 33 13.60 -20.11 33.75
N LEU A 34 13.85 -21.40 34.01
CA LEU A 34 12.78 -22.37 34.28
C LEU A 34 12.20 -22.13 35.69
N ASP A 35 13.06 -21.90 36.68
CA ASP A 35 12.63 -21.58 38.03
C ASP A 35 11.85 -20.26 38.08
N GLU A 36 12.21 -19.27 37.27
CA GLU A 36 11.44 -18.04 37.12
C GLU A 36 10.02 -18.31 36.59
N TRP A 37 9.88 -19.21 35.61
CA TRP A 37 8.58 -19.66 35.11
C TRP A 37 7.79 -20.43 36.18
N ILE A 38 8.44 -21.32 36.93
CA ILE A 38 7.83 -22.07 38.03
C ILE A 38 7.36 -21.12 39.14
N TYR A 39 8.17 -20.11 39.48
CA TYR A 39 7.83 -19.06 40.43
C TYR A 39 6.59 -18.29 39.98
N PHE A 40 6.54 -17.87 38.71
CA PHE A 40 5.40 -17.15 38.15
C PHE A 40 4.13 -18.01 38.18
N LEU A 41 4.19 -19.28 37.77
CA LEU A 41 3.04 -20.19 37.79
C LEU A 41 2.51 -20.47 39.20
N LYS A 42 3.41 -20.52 40.20
CA LYS A 42 3.03 -20.72 41.60
C LYS A 42 2.47 -19.46 42.25
N ASN A 43 3.09 -18.31 42.02
CA ASN A 43 2.84 -17.08 42.78
C ASN A 43 2.05 -16.02 42.00
N ALA A 44 1.80 -16.21 40.71
CA ALA A 44 1.18 -15.23 39.82
C ALA A 44 1.90 -13.87 39.79
N LYS A 45 3.21 -13.87 40.09
CA LYS A 45 4.04 -12.66 40.21
C LYS A 45 5.36 -12.85 39.47
N ILE A 46 5.85 -11.75 38.89
CA ILE A 46 7.14 -11.68 38.22
C ILE A 46 7.96 -10.60 38.93
N LYS A 47 9.19 -10.92 39.31
CA LYS A 47 10.13 -9.94 39.85
C LYS A 47 10.80 -9.19 38.70
N ASP A 48 11.15 -7.92 38.89
CA ASP A 48 11.80 -7.11 37.85
C ASP A 48 13.14 -7.69 37.37
N SER A 49 13.80 -8.47 38.22
CA SER A 49 15.05 -9.18 37.92
C SER A 49 14.87 -10.40 37.01
N PHE A 50 13.64 -10.81 36.69
CA PHE A 50 13.40 -12.00 35.87
C PHE A 50 13.76 -11.76 34.41
N THR A 51 14.51 -12.69 33.83
CA THR A 51 15.08 -12.58 32.48
C THR A 51 14.63 -13.70 31.54
N ALA A 52 13.81 -14.63 32.02
CA ALA A 52 13.27 -15.75 31.26
C ALA A 52 12.58 -15.26 29.99
N LYS A 53 12.95 -15.89 28.87
CA LYS A 53 12.45 -15.53 27.56
C LYS A 53 10.92 -15.65 27.53
N GLY A 54 10.23 -14.55 27.23
CA GLY A 54 8.78 -14.50 27.11
C GLY A 54 8.01 -14.31 28.42
N ILE A 55 8.66 -14.29 29.59
CA ILE A 55 7.97 -14.18 30.88
C ILE A 55 7.21 -12.86 31.02
N LYS A 56 7.77 -11.76 30.51
CA LYS A 56 7.11 -10.45 30.45
C LYS A 56 5.89 -10.43 29.53
N LYS A 57 5.89 -11.25 28.46
CA LYS A 57 4.71 -11.38 27.60
C LYS A 57 3.62 -12.14 28.33
N ALA A 58 3.95 -13.25 28.99
CA ALA A 58 3.00 -13.99 29.81
C ALA A 58 2.42 -13.15 30.95
N GLN A 59 3.20 -12.24 31.55
CA GLN A 59 2.69 -11.26 32.51
C GLN A 59 1.53 -10.46 31.93
N LYS A 60 1.73 -9.84 30.77
CA LYS A 60 0.72 -9.00 30.13
C LYS A 60 -0.55 -9.79 29.81
N GLU A 61 -0.41 -11.00 29.29
CA GLU A 61 -1.55 -11.87 29.01
C GLU A 61 -2.29 -12.25 30.31
N PHE A 62 -1.54 -12.56 31.38
CA PHE A 62 -2.10 -12.87 32.68
C PHE A 62 -2.82 -11.67 33.31
N ASP A 63 -2.27 -10.46 33.18
CA ASP A 63 -2.91 -9.22 33.62
C ASP A 63 -4.25 -9.02 32.91
N VAL A 64 -4.30 -9.25 31.59
CA VAL A 64 -5.55 -9.20 30.79
C VAL A 64 -6.55 -10.27 31.23
N ILE A 65 -6.09 -11.49 31.53
CA ILE A 65 -6.95 -12.57 32.05
C ILE A 65 -7.49 -12.23 33.45
N ASN A 66 -6.74 -11.50 34.27
CA ASN A 66 -7.16 -11.09 35.60
C ASN A 66 -8.06 -9.84 35.63
N LEU A 67 -8.19 -9.12 34.51
CA LEU A 67 -9.14 -8.01 34.41
C LEU A 67 -10.56 -8.46 34.76
N LYS A 68 -11.33 -7.56 35.39
CA LYS A 68 -12.76 -7.75 35.57
C LYS A 68 -13.44 -7.85 34.21
N LYS A 69 -14.63 -8.46 34.17
CA LYS A 69 -15.35 -8.70 32.91
C LYS A 69 -15.56 -7.41 32.13
N GLU A 70 -15.94 -6.33 32.82
CA GLU A 70 -16.20 -5.02 32.24
C GLU A 70 -14.92 -4.41 31.65
N GLU A 71 -13.81 -4.47 32.38
CA GLU A 71 -12.50 -3.97 31.94
C GLU A 71 -11.97 -4.77 30.75
N ARG A 72 -12.17 -6.09 30.74
CA ARG A 72 -11.78 -6.95 29.63
C ARG A 72 -12.56 -6.66 28.36
N ILE A 73 -13.87 -6.37 28.47
CA ILE A 73 -14.71 -5.96 27.34
C ILE A 73 -14.18 -4.65 26.77
N ALA A 74 -13.99 -3.63 27.62
CA ALA A 74 -13.46 -2.33 27.20
C ALA A 74 -12.07 -2.45 26.53
N TYR A 75 -11.20 -3.29 27.07
CA TYR A 75 -9.89 -3.57 26.47
C TYR A 75 -10.03 -4.24 25.10
N SER A 76 -10.93 -5.22 24.95
CA SER A 76 -11.19 -5.87 23.66
C SER A 76 -11.75 -4.91 22.62
N GLU A 77 -12.66 -4.02 23.01
CA GLU A 77 -13.20 -2.97 22.13
C GLU A 77 -12.11 -2.00 21.70
N TYR A 78 -11.24 -1.58 22.63
CA TYR A 78 -10.09 -0.74 22.31
C TYR A 78 -9.15 -1.41 21.30
N GLN A 79 -8.81 -2.69 21.49
CA GLN A 79 -8.01 -3.44 20.52
C GLN A 79 -8.70 -3.54 19.15
N SER A 80 -10.02 -3.77 19.14
CA SER A 80 -10.81 -3.81 17.91
C SER A 80 -10.77 -2.47 17.16
N ASN A 81 -10.87 -1.36 17.88
CA ASN A 81 -10.82 -0.02 17.29
C ASN A 81 -9.44 0.27 16.68
N LEU A 82 -8.35 -0.06 17.37
CA LEU A 82 -6.99 0.08 16.82
C LEU A 82 -6.79 -0.74 15.54
N HIS A 83 -7.30 -1.97 15.51
CA HIS A 83 -7.27 -2.80 14.31
C HIS A 83 -8.06 -2.18 13.16
N TYR A 84 -9.26 -1.68 13.45
CA TYR A 84 -10.10 -1.01 12.46
C TYR A 84 -9.41 0.23 11.87
N GLU A 85 -8.83 1.09 12.71
CA GLU A 85 -8.06 2.26 12.28
C GLU A 85 -6.88 1.88 11.39
N ALA A 86 -6.10 0.86 11.79
CA ALA A 86 -4.98 0.37 10.99
C ALA A 86 -5.44 -0.18 9.63
N SER A 87 -6.54 -0.93 9.59
CA SER A 87 -7.14 -1.44 8.35
C SER A 87 -7.61 -0.32 7.44
N MET A 88 -8.23 0.72 8.00
CA MET A 88 -8.68 1.89 7.25
C MET A 88 -7.51 2.63 6.62
N ILE A 89 -6.44 2.90 7.38
CA ILE A 89 -5.22 3.56 6.88
C ILE A 89 -4.56 2.73 5.77
N PHE A 90 -4.45 1.42 5.97
CA PHE A 90 -3.87 0.52 4.98
C PHE A 90 -4.68 0.52 3.67
N SER A 91 -6.01 0.48 3.80
CA SER A 91 -6.92 0.54 2.65
C SER A 91 -6.83 1.89 1.93
N SER A 92 -6.85 3.01 2.65
CA SER A 92 -6.77 4.35 2.05
C SER A 92 -5.45 4.56 1.32
N TYR A 93 -4.34 4.05 1.86
CA TYR A 93 -3.04 4.08 1.18
C TYR A 93 -3.06 3.28 -0.13
N GLY A 94 -3.67 2.09 -0.11
CA GLY A 94 -3.84 1.27 -1.31
C GLY A 94 -4.68 1.95 -2.39
N VAL A 95 -5.82 2.51 -2.02
CA VAL A 95 -6.72 3.26 -2.93
C VAL A 95 -6.00 4.49 -3.50
N GLY A 96 -5.37 5.31 -2.65
CA GLY A 96 -4.68 6.52 -3.10
C GLY A 96 -3.51 6.22 -4.06
N LYS A 97 -2.77 5.13 -3.83
CA LYS A 97 -1.70 4.71 -4.76
C LYS A 97 -2.26 4.29 -6.13
N LEU A 98 -3.36 3.53 -6.14
CA LEU A 98 -4.01 3.10 -7.39
C LEU A 98 -4.57 4.30 -8.18
N GLU A 99 -5.23 5.23 -7.49
CA GLU A 99 -5.74 6.46 -8.10
C GLU A 99 -4.61 7.32 -8.68
N GLY A 100 -3.51 7.51 -7.93
CA GLY A 100 -2.34 8.25 -8.41
C GLY A 100 -1.71 7.63 -9.66
N MET A 101 -1.57 6.30 -9.71
CA MET A 101 -1.07 5.60 -10.90
C MET A 101 -2.00 5.75 -12.11
N LYS A 102 -3.31 5.72 -11.87
CA LYS A 102 -4.31 5.91 -12.93
C LYS A 102 -4.26 7.33 -13.46
N GLU A 103 -4.21 8.33 -12.58
CA GLU A 103 -4.11 9.74 -12.96
C GLU A 103 -2.82 10.04 -13.74
N GLU A 104 -1.68 9.48 -13.32
CA GLU A 104 -0.41 9.62 -14.02
C GLU A 104 -0.48 9.03 -15.44
N ARG A 105 -1.10 7.86 -15.59
CA ARG A 105 -1.32 7.23 -16.89
C ARG A 105 -2.23 8.08 -17.78
N GLU A 106 -3.37 8.54 -17.27
CA GLU A 106 -4.29 9.37 -18.04
C GLU A 106 -3.65 10.71 -18.45
N ASN A 107 -2.89 11.33 -17.55
CA ASN A 107 -2.20 12.59 -17.84
C ASN A 107 -1.08 12.41 -18.86
N SER A 108 -0.30 11.32 -18.77
CA SER A 108 0.73 11.02 -19.77
C SER A 108 0.12 10.76 -21.15
N GLU A 109 -0.97 9.98 -21.24
CA GLU A 109 -1.69 9.74 -22.50
C GLU A 109 -2.27 11.04 -23.10
N LYS A 110 -2.88 11.90 -22.27
CA LYS A 110 -3.36 13.22 -22.70
C LYS A 110 -2.22 14.10 -23.22
N LYS A 111 -1.07 14.13 -22.53
CA LYS A 111 0.09 14.92 -22.93
C LYS A 111 0.67 14.44 -24.26
N ILE A 112 0.82 13.13 -24.45
CA ILE A 112 1.27 12.54 -25.72
C ILE A 112 0.31 12.91 -26.85
N LYS A 113 -1.01 12.81 -26.62
CA LYS A 113 -2.02 13.16 -27.63
C LYS A 113 -2.00 14.65 -27.99
N GLN A 114 -1.81 15.52 -27.00
CA GLN A 114 -1.68 16.97 -27.21
C GLN A 114 -0.40 17.31 -27.98
N GLU A 115 0.74 16.72 -27.62
CA GLU A 115 2.01 16.93 -28.32
C GLU A 115 1.93 16.45 -29.77
N LYS A 116 1.32 15.28 -30.02
CA LYS A 116 1.10 14.77 -31.37
C LYS A 116 0.24 15.73 -32.20
N LYS A 117 -0.93 16.15 -31.67
CA LYS A 117 -1.79 17.13 -32.35
C LYS A 117 -1.10 18.47 -32.59
N LYS A 118 -0.22 18.91 -31.68
CA LYS A 118 0.55 20.14 -31.87
C LYS A 118 1.53 19.99 -33.03
N ARG A 119 2.28 18.89 -33.09
CA ARG A 119 3.20 18.59 -34.20
C ARG A 119 2.46 18.50 -35.54
N GLU A 120 1.34 17.81 -35.59
CA GLU A 120 0.51 17.71 -36.81
C GLU A 120 0.06 19.09 -37.31
N ARG A 121 -0.36 19.98 -36.39
CA ARG A 121 -0.74 21.36 -36.73
C ARG A 121 0.44 22.22 -37.17
N ASP A 122 1.60 22.06 -36.55
CA ASP A 122 2.79 22.83 -36.91
C ASP A 122 3.30 22.40 -38.30
N ILE A 123 3.28 21.11 -38.61
CA ILE A 123 3.58 20.60 -39.96
C ILE A 123 2.55 21.14 -40.96
N ALA A 124 1.25 21.08 -40.66
CA ALA A 124 0.21 21.58 -41.56
C ALA A 124 0.41 23.07 -41.89
N LYS A 125 0.72 23.90 -40.88
CA LYS A 125 0.98 25.34 -41.09
C LYS A 125 2.13 25.60 -42.06
N ASN A 126 3.21 24.83 -41.95
CA ASN A 126 4.38 24.97 -42.82
C ASN A 126 4.17 24.43 -44.25
N LEU A 127 3.03 23.77 -44.51
CA LEU A 127 2.69 23.23 -45.83
C LEU A 127 1.57 24.03 -46.50
N LEU A 128 0.88 24.94 -45.80
CA LEU A 128 -0.27 25.71 -46.30
C LEU A 128 0.06 26.62 -47.50
N ASP A 129 1.32 27.00 -47.64
CA ASP A 129 1.88 27.82 -48.70
C ASP A 129 2.40 27.00 -49.89
N ILE A 130 2.57 25.68 -49.73
CA ILE A 130 3.20 24.79 -50.73
C ILE A 130 2.18 23.81 -51.32
N LEU A 131 1.24 23.31 -50.52
CA LEU A 131 0.34 22.20 -50.87
C LEU A 131 -1.14 22.59 -50.73
N ASP A 132 -2.01 21.86 -51.43
CA ASP A 132 -3.46 22.00 -51.29
C ASP A 132 -3.98 21.34 -49.99
N VAL A 133 -5.20 21.72 -49.60
CA VAL A 133 -5.82 21.30 -48.33
C VAL A 133 -6.01 19.78 -48.24
N GLU A 134 -6.30 19.12 -49.37
CA GLU A 134 -6.54 17.67 -49.42
C GLU A 134 -5.23 16.91 -49.21
N THR A 135 -4.16 17.33 -49.89
CA THR A 135 -2.81 16.76 -49.70
C THR A 135 -2.29 16.97 -48.27
N ILE A 136 -2.49 18.16 -47.67
CA ILE A 136 -2.07 18.45 -46.29
C ILE A 136 -2.83 17.57 -45.29
N SER A 137 -4.14 17.40 -45.49
CA SER A 137 -4.99 16.53 -44.67
C SER A 137 -4.48 15.09 -44.68
N ILE A 138 -4.17 14.54 -45.86
CA ILE A 138 -3.59 13.19 -46.02
C ILE A 138 -2.22 13.06 -45.33
N LYS A 139 -1.34 14.06 -45.46
CA LYS A 139 0.04 13.99 -44.92
C LYS A 139 0.12 14.18 -43.40
N THR A 140 -0.78 14.97 -42.82
CA THR A 140 -0.76 15.32 -41.39
C THR A 140 -1.75 14.52 -40.56
N GLY A 141 -2.71 13.83 -41.21
CA GLY A 141 -3.80 13.12 -40.52
C GLY A 141 -4.85 14.03 -39.90
N LEU A 142 -4.77 15.34 -40.14
CA LEU A 142 -5.79 16.31 -39.75
C LEU A 142 -6.99 16.22 -40.70
N THR A 143 -8.18 16.54 -40.19
CA THR A 143 -9.37 16.65 -41.05
C THR A 143 -9.27 17.86 -41.99
N ILE A 144 -9.93 17.78 -43.14
CA ILE A 144 -10.02 18.89 -44.12
C ILE A 144 -10.50 20.17 -43.42
N GLU A 145 -11.52 20.06 -42.58
CA GLU A 145 -12.07 21.18 -41.77
C GLU A 145 -11.03 21.80 -40.83
N GLU A 146 -10.20 20.99 -40.17
CA GLU A 146 -9.12 21.48 -39.30
C GLU A 146 -8.05 22.25 -40.09
N VAL A 147 -7.70 21.76 -41.28
CA VAL A 147 -6.72 22.41 -42.18
C VAL A 147 -7.29 23.70 -42.77
N GLU A 148 -8.54 23.71 -43.21
CA GLU A 148 -9.22 24.93 -43.66
C GLU A 148 -9.32 25.97 -42.53
N GLY A 149 -9.62 25.52 -41.31
CA GLY A 149 -9.65 26.38 -40.13
C GLY A 149 -8.27 26.96 -39.79
N LEU A 150 -7.18 26.24 -40.06
CA LEU A 150 -5.82 26.77 -39.94
C LEU A 150 -5.54 27.82 -41.04
N LYS A 151 -5.94 27.55 -42.29
CA LYS A 151 -5.81 28.47 -43.42
C LYS A 151 -6.55 29.79 -43.20
N LYS A 152 -7.81 29.74 -42.75
CA LYS A 152 -8.62 30.92 -42.40
C LYS A 152 -7.99 31.74 -41.28
N ARG A 153 -7.44 31.08 -40.26
CA ARG A 153 -6.73 31.75 -39.15
C ARG A 153 -5.43 32.43 -39.62
N ALA A 154 -4.68 31.79 -40.51
CA ALA A 154 -3.49 32.40 -41.13
C ALA A 154 -3.88 33.65 -41.93
N ILE A 155 -4.89 33.56 -42.81
CA ILE A 155 -5.37 34.71 -43.62
C ILE A 155 -5.84 35.86 -42.73
N ASN A 156 -6.60 35.59 -41.66
CA ASN A 156 -7.06 36.63 -40.73
C ASN A 156 -5.93 37.29 -39.91
N LEU A 157 -4.80 36.60 -39.72
CA LEU A 157 -3.61 37.19 -39.07
C LEU A 157 -2.85 38.12 -40.02
N TYR A 158 -2.75 37.77 -41.31
CA TYR A 158 -2.11 38.62 -42.32
C TYR A 158 -2.99 39.79 -42.77
N GLY A 159 -4.29 39.59 -42.96
CA GLY A 159 -5.23 40.64 -43.36
C GLY A 159 -5.52 41.70 -42.28
N LYS A 160 -5.11 41.47 -41.02
CA LYS A 160 -5.16 42.51 -39.96
C LYS A 160 -3.91 43.41 -39.95
N ASN A 161 -2.79 42.94 -40.50
CA ASN A 161 -1.53 43.70 -40.51
C ASN A 161 -1.47 44.75 -41.63
N ASP A 162 -2.25 44.59 -42.70
CA ASP A 162 -2.29 45.55 -43.81
C ASP A 162 -3.05 46.85 -43.50
N PHE A 163 -3.76 46.93 -42.35
CA PHE A 163 -4.45 48.14 -41.89
C PHE A 163 -3.68 48.94 -40.83
N MET A 164 -2.48 48.51 -40.41
CA MET A 164 -1.67 49.20 -39.40
C MET A 164 -0.42 49.90 -39.95
N ASN A 165 -0.24 49.94 -41.28
CA ASN A 165 0.90 50.63 -41.90
C ASN A 165 0.41 51.51 -43.07
N ILE A 166 -0.13 52.67 -42.73
CA ILE A 166 -0.20 53.82 -43.63
C ILE A 166 0.59 54.93 -42.90
N PRO A 167 1.55 55.60 -43.57
CA PRO A 167 2.45 56.58 -42.93
C PRO A 167 1.73 57.77 -42.29
#